data_AF-A0AAW9RVT8-F1
#
_entry.id   AF-A0AAW9RVT8-F1
#
_cell.length_a   1.000
_cell.length_b   1.000
_cell.length_c   1.000
_cell.angle_alpha   90.00
_cell.angle_beta   90.00
_cell.angle_gamma   90.00
#
_symmetry.space_group_name_H-M   'P 1'
#
loop_
_entity.id
_entity.type
_entity.pdbx_description
1 polymer ?
#
loop_
_entity_poly.entity_id
_entity_poly.type
_entity_poly.pdbx_seq_one_letter_code
_entity_poly.pdbx_strand_id
1 'polypeptide(L)'
;MTRSRHAVRIAVAAAGAMLTAACSLPVTIPLGPMNGEPELITGSIDIPEETVEEQGIADRVGTQAWAALRGALVSAAERGEDGQAFSWKTDNAGVEGTVTTVDAFFDADGAVCRRLAITAVAYARADSFVADACRRDGGGWNVKPSEQTRR
;
A
#
# COMPACT_ATOMS: atom_id res chain seq x y z
N MET A 1 -30.92 -39.29 -9.06
CA MET A 1 -30.48 -38.51 -7.88
C MET A 1 -29.88 -37.21 -8.41
N THR A 2 -30.26 -35.99 -8.05
CA THR A 2 -31.38 -35.41 -7.31
C THR A 2 -31.41 -33.94 -7.72
N ARG A 3 -32.61 -33.38 -7.95
CA ARG A 3 -32.86 -32.02 -8.43
C ARG A 3 -32.42 -30.97 -7.40
N SER A 4 -32.01 -29.83 -7.94
CA SER A 4 -31.75 -28.55 -7.27
C SER A 4 -32.86 -28.13 -6.29
N ARG A 5 -32.46 -27.36 -5.27
CA ARG A 5 -33.23 -26.24 -4.68
C ARG A 5 -32.35 -25.44 -3.73
N HIS A 6 -31.83 -24.33 -4.25
CA HIS A 6 -31.31 -23.23 -3.43
C HIS A 6 -32.47 -22.58 -2.69
N ALA A 7 -32.40 -22.52 -1.37
CA ALA A 7 -33.30 -21.73 -0.54
C ALA A 7 -32.51 -20.57 0.06
N VAL A 8 -32.42 -19.47 -0.69
CA VAL A 8 -31.95 -18.18 -0.17
C VAL A 8 -33.14 -17.54 0.53
N ARG A 9 -33.02 -17.34 1.84
CA ARG A 9 -33.94 -16.53 2.65
C ARG A 9 -33.11 -15.47 3.36
N ILE A 10 -32.95 -14.31 2.73
CA ILE A 10 -32.39 -13.12 3.38
C ILE A 10 -33.58 -12.28 3.82
N ALA A 11 -33.81 -12.24 5.13
CA ALA A 11 -34.79 -11.37 5.75
C ALA A 11 -34.21 -9.95 5.84
N VAL A 12 -34.87 -9.02 5.17
CA VAL A 12 -34.63 -7.58 5.30
C VAL A 12 -35.38 -7.09 6.54
N ALA A 13 -34.66 -6.61 7.55
CA ALA A 13 -35.23 -5.82 8.63
C ALA A 13 -34.69 -4.40 8.51
N ALA A 14 -35.59 -3.51 8.11
CA ALA A 14 -35.35 -2.10 7.87
C ALA A 14 -35.44 -1.28 9.16
N ALA A 15 -34.76 -0.13 9.11
CA ALA A 15 -35.15 1.16 9.71
C ALA A 15 -35.16 1.28 11.25
N GLY A 16 -34.10 1.89 11.78
CA GLY A 16 -34.11 2.63 13.05
C GLY A 16 -33.80 4.10 12.77
N ALA A 17 -34.81 4.96 12.90
CA ALA A 17 -34.81 6.36 12.52
C ALA A 17 -33.99 7.24 13.49
N MET A 18 -33.27 8.20 12.89
CA MET A 18 -32.64 9.36 13.53
C MET A 18 -33.68 10.22 14.25
N LEU A 19 -33.36 10.75 15.44
CA LEU A 19 -33.88 12.01 16.01
C LEU A 19 -33.19 12.27 17.36
N THR A 20 -32.05 12.96 17.35
CA THR A 20 -31.55 13.66 18.54
C THR A 20 -31.44 15.14 18.21
N ALA A 21 -32.29 15.92 18.88
CA ALA A 21 -32.39 17.36 18.77
C ALA A 21 -31.05 18.04 19.12
N ALA A 22 -30.54 18.85 18.20
CA ALA A 22 -29.40 19.71 18.43
C ALA A 22 -29.89 21.03 19.07
N CYS A 23 -29.61 21.22 20.36
CA CYS A 23 -29.76 22.51 21.00
C CYS A 23 -28.62 23.44 20.53
N SER A 24 -28.90 24.33 19.60
CA SER A 24 -27.98 25.41 19.21
C SER A 24 -28.03 26.52 20.26
N LEU A 25 -27.03 26.56 21.15
CA LEU A 25 -26.74 27.73 21.98
C LEU A 25 -25.87 28.70 21.18
N PRO A 26 -26.16 30.02 21.17
CA PRO A 26 -25.24 31.00 20.61
C PRO A 26 -24.04 31.18 21.55
N VAL A 27 -22.89 30.60 21.17
CA VAL A 27 -21.61 30.89 21.82
C VAL A 27 -21.13 32.23 21.29
N THR A 28 -21.25 33.27 22.09
CA THR A 28 -20.50 34.52 21.90
C THR A 28 -19.03 34.23 22.15
N ILE A 29 -18.23 34.17 21.07
CA ILE A 29 -16.77 34.07 21.16
C ILE A 29 -16.23 35.49 21.38
N PRO A 30 -15.58 35.79 22.52
CA PRO A 30 -14.84 37.03 22.65
C PRO A 30 -13.64 37.00 21.70
N LEU A 31 -13.64 37.86 20.69
CA LEU A 31 -12.44 38.16 19.90
C LEU A 31 -11.50 38.98 20.81
N GLY A 32 -10.62 38.27 21.51
CA GLY A 32 -9.47 38.87 22.18
C GLY A 32 -8.52 39.52 21.17
N PRO A 33 -7.64 40.44 21.62
CA PRO A 33 -6.72 41.15 20.73
C PRO A 33 -5.83 40.15 20.00
N MET A 34 -5.88 40.16 18.67
CA MET A 34 -4.96 39.41 17.82
C MET A 34 -3.58 40.06 17.90
N ASN A 35 -2.85 39.71 18.95
CA ASN A 35 -1.42 39.96 19.09
C ASN A 35 -0.77 38.61 19.43
N GLY A 36 -0.82 37.71 18.46
CA GLY A 36 -0.07 36.47 18.43
C GLY A 36 0.71 36.45 17.14
N GLU A 37 2.03 36.57 17.24
CA GLU A 37 2.95 36.21 16.18
C GLU A 37 2.57 34.81 15.67
N PRO A 38 2.65 34.51 14.35
CA PRO A 38 2.35 33.18 13.86
C PRO A 38 3.38 32.23 14.47
N GLU A 39 2.99 31.54 15.54
CA GLU A 39 3.71 30.36 16.00
C GLU A 39 3.61 29.38 14.84
N LEU A 40 4.72 29.21 14.13
CA LEU A 40 4.88 28.17 13.14
C LEU A 40 4.65 26.85 13.87
N ILE A 41 3.43 26.33 13.78
CA ILE A 41 3.12 24.94 14.17
C ILE A 41 3.78 24.07 13.10
N THR A 42 5.09 23.86 13.23
CA THR A 42 5.79 22.79 12.53
C THR A 42 5.47 21.53 13.31
N GLY A 43 4.27 20.99 13.11
CA GLY A 43 3.96 19.65 13.55
C GLY A 43 4.89 18.70 12.81
N SER A 44 5.87 18.14 13.52
CA SER A 44 6.60 16.96 13.05
C SER A 44 5.55 15.86 12.95
N ILE A 45 5.09 15.57 11.74
CA ILE A 45 4.33 14.35 11.52
C ILE A 45 5.37 13.25 11.64
N ASP A 46 5.31 12.47 12.72
CA ASP A 46 6.04 11.22 12.82
C ASP A 46 5.46 10.28 11.76
N ILE A 47 6.02 10.36 10.56
CA ILE A 47 5.67 9.50 9.44
C ILE A 47 6.14 8.10 9.85
N PRO A 48 5.22 7.11 9.97
CA PRO A 48 5.61 5.75 10.32
C PRO A 48 6.65 5.25 9.33
N GLU A 49 7.72 4.63 9.83
CA GLU A 49 8.86 4.15 9.04
C GLU A 49 8.42 3.25 7.86
N GLU A 50 7.33 2.48 8.06
CA GLU A 50 6.68 1.66 7.02
C GLU A 50 6.27 2.46 5.78
N THR A 51 5.86 3.72 5.94
CA THR A 51 5.43 4.54 4.80
C THR A 51 6.61 5.15 4.05
N VAL A 52 7.79 5.29 4.67
CA VAL A 52 9.00 5.84 4.04
C VAL A 52 9.69 4.78 3.18
N GLU A 53 9.69 3.52 3.63
CA GLU A 53 10.27 2.40 2.88
C GLU A 53 9.52 2.14 1.56
N GLU A 54 8.19 2.31 1.54
CA GLU A 54 7.37 2.15 0.34
C GLU A 54 7.52 3.33 -0.66
N GLN A 55 7.87 4.53 -0.17
CA GLN A 55 7.98 5.74 -0.99
C GLN A 55 9.07 5.63 -2.07
N GLY A 56 10.22 5.03 -1.76
CA GLY A 56 11.34 4.95 -2.71
C GLY A 56 11.04 4.12 -3.97
N ILE A 57 10.13 3.15 -3.89
CA ILE A 57 9.66 2.40 -5.06
C ILE A 57 8.55 3.17 -5.77
N ALA A 58 7.61 3.73 -5.02
CA ALA A 58 6.52 4.53 -5.58
C ALA A 58 7.02 5.73 -6.40
N ASP A 59 8.15 6.33 -6.02
CA ASP A 59 8.76 7.44 -6.76
C ASP A 59 9.29 7.01 -8.14
N ARG A 60 9.71 5.75 -8.32
CA ARG A 60 10.22 5.24 -9.60
C ARG A 60 9.11 4.93 -10.59
N VAL A 61 8.00 4.36 -10.12
CA VAL A 61 6.89 3.94 -10.99
C VAL A 61 5.73 4.93 -11.02
N GLY A 62 5.72 5.89 -10.10
CA GLY A 62 4.62 6.81 -9.85
C GLY A 62 3.58 6.23 -8.90
N THR A 63 2.98 7.10 -8.09
CA THR A 63 1.97 6.75 -7.07
C THR A 63 0.75 6.03 -7.64
N GLN A 64 0.34 6.36 -8.88
CA GLN A 64 -0.80 5.72 -9.54
C GLN A 64 -0.53 4.26 -9.92
N ALA A 65 0.72 3.92 -10.24
CA ALA A 65 1.11 2.56 -10.63
C ALA A 65 1.51 1.69 -9.43
N TRP A 66 1.86 2.32 -8.31
CA TRP A 66 2.34 1.65 -7.11
C TRP A 66 1.42 0.54 -6.62
N ALA A 67 0.10 0.76 -6.57
CA ALA A 67 -0.84 -0.24 -6.08
C ALA A 67 -0.81 -1.55 -6.90
N ALA A 68 -0.72 -1.45 -8.22
CA ALA A 68 -0.64 -2.61 -9.11
C ALA A 68 0.69 -3.35 -8.95
N LEU A 69 1.80 -2.60 -8.90
CA LEU A 69 3.13 -3.18 -8.66
C LEU A 69 3.21 -3.85 -7.28
N ARG A 70 2.74 -3.20 -6.22
CA ARG A 70 2.74 -3.75 -4.86
C ARG A 70 1.98 -5.06 -4.77
N GLY A 71 0.81 -5.15 -5.42
CA GLY A 71 0.06 -6.41 -5.50
C GLY A 71 0.84 -7.55 -6.16
N ALA A 72 1.59 -7.24 -7.22
CA ALA A 72 2.46 -8.20 -7.88
C ALA A 72 3.69 -8.57 -7.05
N LEU A 73 4.29 -7.62 -6.34
CA LEU A 73 5.40 -7.85 -5.41
C LEU A 73 4.99 -8.80 -4.27
N VAL A 74 3.85 -8.53 -3.64
CA VAL A 74 3.31 -9.40 -2.58
C VAL A 74 2.97 -10.78 -3.13
N SER A 75 2.39 -10.87 -4.33
CA SER A 75 2.10 -12.16 -4.96
C SER A 75 3.37 -12.95 -5.27
N ALA A 76 4.39 -12.30 -5.83
CA ALA A 76 5.68 -12.92 -6.11
C ALA A 76 6.39 -13.36 -4.82
N ALA A 77 6.30 -12.59 -3.74
CA ALA A 77 6.88 -12.94 -2.45
C ALA A 77 6.18 -14.15 -1.80
N GLU A 78 4.84 -14.21 -1.88
CA GLU A 78 4.05 -15.27 -1.23
C GLU A 78 4.21 -16.64 -1.91
N ARG A 79 4.18 -16.66 -3.24
CA ARG A 79 4.02 -17.90 -4.03
C ARG A 79 5.00 -18.03 -5.19
N GLY A 80 5.93 -17.08 -5.34
CA GLY A 80 6.92 -17.11 -6.40
C GLY A 80 8.02 -18.11 -6.14
N GLU A 81 8.30 -18.95 -7.13
CA GLU A 81 9.53 -19.74 -7.21
C GLU A 81 10.65 -18.88 -7.82
N ASP A 82 11.91 -19.19 -7.51
CA ASP A 82 13.06 -18.45 -8.04
C ASP A 82 13.08 -18.53 -9.57
N GLY A 83 13.22 -17.38 -10.23
CA GLY A 83 13.09 -17.21 -11.67
C GLY A 83 11.65 -17.04 -12.20
N GLN A 84 10.62 -17.22 -11.37
CA GLN A 84 9.24 -17.03 -11.79
C GLN A 84 8.89 -15.55 -11.97
N ALA A 85 8.28 -15.23 -13.11
CA ALA A 85 7.84 -13.88 -13.44
C ALA A 85 6.33 -13.69 -13.23
N PHE A 86 5.96 -12.54 -12.69
CA PHE A 86 4.60 -12.09 -12.43
C PHE A 86 4.36 -10.78 -13.18
N SER A 87 3.48 -10.83 -14.17
CA SER A 87 3.09 -9.63 -14.91
C SER A 87 2.17 -8.73 -14.10
N TRP A 88 2.32 -7.44 -14.28
CA TRP A 88 1.46 -6.42 -13.67
C TRP A 88 1.24 -5.28 -14.65
N LYS A 89 0.10 -4.60 -14.52
CA LYS A 89 -0.24 -3.42 -15.31
C LYS A 89 -1.19 -2.53 -14.54
N THR A 90 -1.15 -1.24 -14.82
CA THR A 90 -2.08 -0.25 -14.27
C THR A 90 -3.07 0.16 -15.35
N ASP A 91 -4.37 0.12 -15.04
CA ASP A 91 -5.42 0.40 -16.02
C ASP A 91 -5.40 1.86 -16.53
N ASN A 92 -4.98 2.81 -15.69
CA ASN A 92 -5.10 4.25 -16.00
C ASN A 92 -3.76 4.97 -16.26
N ALA A 93 -2.63 4.39 -15.85
CA ALA A 93 -1.33 5.08 -15.87
C ALA A 93 -0.44 4.71 -17.08
N GLY A 94 -0.82 3.68 -17.85
CA GLY A 94 -0.02 3.21 -18.98
C GLY A 94 1.35 2.64 -18.57
N VAL A 95 1.48 2.22 -17.30
CA VAL A 95 2.67 1.55 -16.76
C VAL A 95 2.35 0.08 -16.56
N GLU A 96 3.24 -0.77 -17.04
CA GLU A 96 3.15 -2.22 -16.91
C GLU A 96 4.53 -2.85 -16.77
N GLY A 97 4.59 -4.15 -16.51
CA GLY A 97 5.85 -4.86 -16.53
C GLY A 97 5.80 -6.18 -15.80
N THR A 98 6.94 -6.54 -15.21
CA THR A 98 7.14 -7.84 -14.58
C THR A 98 7.88 -7.72 -13.26
N VAL A 99 7.48 -8.54 -12.29
CA VAL A 99 8.23 -8.84 -11.07
C VAL A 99 8.76 -10.26 -11.19
N THR A 100 10.07 -10.45 -11.04
CA THR A 100 10.71 -11.77 -11.08
C THR A 100 11.28 -12.10 -9.72
N THR A 101 10.92 -13.24 -9.16
CA THR A 101 11.50 -13.72 -7.90
C THR A 101 12.95 -14.13 -8.14
N VAL A 102 13.88 -13.61 -7.32
CA VAL A 102 15.32 -13.85 -7.49
C VAL A 102 15.82 -14.91 -6.51
N ASP A 103 15.68 -14.64 -5.22
CA ASP A 103 16.12 -15.53 -4.15
C ASP A 103 15.29 -15.31 -2.86
N ALA A 104 15.47 -16.21 -1.89
CA ALA A 104 15.01 -16.04 -0.51
C ALA A 104 16.21 -15.96 0.45
N PHE A 105 16.08 -15.15 1.49
CA PHE A 105 17.08 -15.00 2.54
C PHE A 105 16.42 -14.63 3.88
N PHE A 106 17.19 -14.73 4.97
CA PHE A 106 16.77 -14.18 6.28
C PHE A 106 17.51 -12.87 6.51
N ASP A 107 16.81 -11.85 7.02
CA ASP A 107 17.46 -10.62 7.47
C ASP A 107 18.15 -10.80 8.84
N ALA A 108 18.79 -9.73 9.33
CA ALA A 108 19.50 -9.74 10.60
C ALA A 108 18.57 -9.98 11.81
N ASP A 109 17.28 -9.68 11.67
CA ASP A 109 16.25 -9.84 12.70
C ASP A 109 15.50 -11.18 12.55
N GLY A 110 15.91 -12.04 11.62
CA GLY A 110 15.30 -13.34 11.37
C GLY A 110 14.01 -13.30 10.54
N ALA A 111 13.67 -12.16 9.92
CA ALA A 111 12.54 -12.07 8.99
C ALA A 111 12.84 -12.85 7.72
N VAL A 112 11.82 -13.51 7.15
CA VAL A 112 11.94 -14.15 5.83
C VAL A 112 11.80 -13.06 4.77
N CYS A 113 12.82 -12.92 3.93
CA CYS A 113 12.84 -11.96 2.85
C CYS A 113 12.92 -12.64 1.49
N ARG A 114 12.30 -12.01 0.48
CA ARG A 114 12.34 -12.38 -0.93
C ARG A 114 12.89 -11.22 -1.72
N ARG A 115 13.95 -11.46 -2.49
CA ARG A 115 14.47 -10.48 -3.44
C ARG A 115 13.70 -10.56 -4.74
N LEU A 116 13.28 -9.41 -5.25
CA LEU A 116 12.41 -9.29 -6.41
C LEU A 116 13.02 -8.31 -7.41
N ALA A 117 13.26 -8.79 -8.63
CA ALA A 117 13.70 -7.95 -9.74
C ALA A 117 12.46 -7.38 -10.47
N ILE A 118 12.44 -6.07 -10.66
CA ILE A 118 11.31 -5.35 -11.24
C ILE A 118 11.74 -4.79 -12.58
N THR A 119 10.88 -4.96 -13.58
CA THR A 119 10.93 -4.19 -14.82
C THR A 119 9.62 -3.46 -14.94
N ALA A 120 9.67 -2.15 -15.13
CA ALA A 120 8.54 -1.27 -15.36
C ALA A 120 8.72 -0.59 -16.72
N VAL A 121 7.67 -0.59 -17.54
CA VAL A 121 7.63 0.01 -18.86
C VAL A 121 6.50 1.04 -18.87
N ALA A 122 6.84 2.27 -19.25
CA ALA A 122 5.90 3.37 -19.41
C ALA A 122 6.19 4.06 -20.75
N TYR A 123 5.23 4.02 -21.67
CA TYR A 123 5.37 4.55 -23.03
C TYR A 123 6.64 4.03 -23.74
N ALA A 124 7.67 4.87 -23.86
CA ALA A 124 8.93 4.56 -24.53
C ALA A 124 10.13 4.38 -23.57
N ARG A 125 9.88 4.33 -22.26
CA ARG A 125 10.93 4.13 -21.25
C ARG A 125 10.70 2.83 -20.49
N ALA A 126 11.79 2.11 -20.25
CA ALA A 126 11.85 1.00 -19.31
C ALA A 126 12.77 1.40 -18.16
N ASP A 127 12.36 1.09 -16.93
CA ASP A 127 13.20 1.15 -15.73
C ASP A 127 13.28 -0.26 -15.10
N SER A 128 14.43 -0.55 -14.51
CA SER A 128 14.68 -1.82 -13.84
C SER A 128 15.36 -1.57 -12.50
N PHE A 129 14.84 -2.21 -11.45
CA PHE A 129 15.35 -2.07 -10.10
C PHE A 129 14.96 -3.28 -9.25
N VAL A 130 15.53 -3.37 -8.05
CA VAL A 130 15.31 -4.50 -7.14
C VAL A 130 14.62 -4.02 -5.88
N ALA A 131 13.68 -4.82 -5.39
CA ALA A 131 13.03 -4.64 -4.10
C ALA A 131 13.21 -5.91 -3.24
N ASP A 132 13.25 -5.72 -1.93
CA ASP A 132 13.17 -6.81 -0.98
C ASP A 132 11.79 -6.77 -0.30
N ALA A 133 11.12 -7.92 -0.28
CA ALA A 133 9.86 -8.11 0.43
C ALA A 133 10.13 -8.98 1.66
N CYS A 134 9.93 -8.47 2.86
CA CYS A 134 10.23 -9.16 4.11
C CYS A 134 8.98 -9.37 4.97
N ARG A 135 8.89 -10.52 5.65
CA ARG A 135 7.78 -10.89 6.53
C ARG A 135 8.31 -11.47 7.84
N ARG A 136 7.83 -10.93 8.97
CA ARG A 136 8.03 -11.49 10.31
C ARG A 136 6.79 -12.25 10.76
N ASP A 137 7.00 -13.41 11.40
CA ASP A 137 6.01 -14.14 12.21
C ASP A 137 4.60 -14.29 11.59
N GLY A 138 4.51 -14.55 10.27
CA GLY A 138 3.23 -14.73 9.57
C GLY A 138 2.42 -13.44 9.38
N GLY A 139 3.00 -12.26 9.63
CA GLY A 139 2.43 -10.95 9.34
C GLY A 139 2.36 -10.61 7.84
N GLY A 140 2.12 -9.33 7.52
CA GLY A 140 2.15 -8.86 6.13
C GLY A 140 3.56 -8.83 5.55
N TRP A 141 3.64 -8.83 4.21
CA TRP A 141 4.89 -8.50 3.51
C TRP A 141 5.10 -7.00 3.52
N ASN A 142 6.22 -6.56 4.09
CA ASN A 142 6.72 -5.19 3.95
C ASN A 142 7.69 -5.17 2.76
N VAL A 143 7.52 -4.20 1.87
CA VAL A 143 8.25 -4.11 0.61
C VAL A 143 9.08 -2.84 0.58
N LYS A 144 10.38 -2.97 0.32
CA LYS A 144 11.32 -1.85 0.30
C LYS A 144 12.34 -1.94 -0.83
N PRO A 145 12.95 -0.81 -1.27
CA PRO A 145 14.05 -0.84 -2.20
C PRO A 145 15.19 -1.74 -1.69
N SER A 146 15.76 -2.56 -2.57
CA SER A 146 16.89 -3.41 -2.17
C SER A 146 18.18 -2.60 -2.12
N GLU A 147 18.93 -2.75 -1.03
CA GLU A 147 20.24 -2.12 -0.84
C GLU A 147 21.27 -2.57 -1.89
N GLN A 148 21.08 -3.75 -2.50
CA GLN A 148 21.96 -4.23 -3.58
C GLN A 148 21.93 -3.34 -4.83
N THR A 149 20.87 -2.56 -5.04
CA THR A 149 20.77 -1.65 -6.18
C THR A 149 21.67 -0.41 -6.04
N ARG A 150 22.28 -0.17 -4.87
CA ARG A 150 23.06 1.05 -4.56
C ARG A 150 24.59 0.92 -4.76
N ARG A 151 25.08 -0.12 -5.46
CA ARG A 151 26.51 -0.27 -5.76
C ARG A 151 26.86 0.15 -7.18
#